data_AF-A0A529Y7W6-F1
#
_entry.id   AF-A0A529Y7W6-F1
#
_cell.length_a   1.000
_cell.length_b   1.000
_cell.length_c   1.000
_cell.angle_alpha   90.00
_cell.angle_beta   90.00
_cell.angle_gamma   90.00
#
_symmetry.space_group_name_H-M   'P 1'
#
loop_
_entity.id
_entity.type
_entity.pdbx_description
1 polymer ?
#
loop_
_entity_poly.entity_id
_entity_poly.type
_entity_poly.pdbx_seq_one_letter_code
_entity_poly.pdbx_strand_id
1 'polypeptide(L)'
;VKLSPNVDPCDQAAGEPLDLQGVVSGRLPNEIGGSAVEACEAAVKSYPDIARFRYELGRALLASGRIEEARQAIQEAADKGHVRAVYQLGYIAASGMGAAPDLTKANSLYAQASDKGDPYAMTTLGRALFDGVGVQRDAGKGLDLLLQAAAMGHVDAMKDLAVIFKDGRNGVPADEARALAFLKAGIDRQEAYSMAILGLSPKRSEMSIAVCKPKVVTKVVTKIKVIRTPAPKAPPPEITTPKAPLVPIDPVPWRGNGGDNDHSPPGRGSGDSNNG
;
A
#
# COMPACT_ATOMS: atom_id res chain seq x y z
N VAL A 1 23.75 15.23 -20.32
CA VAL A 1 22.34 15.65 -20.26
C VAL A 1 21.87 15.51 -18.82
N LYS A 2 21.16 16.51 -18.25
CA LYS A 2 20.55 16.36 -16.93
C LYS A 2 19.19 15.69 -17.12
N LEU A 3 19.11 14.39 -16.85
CA LEU A 3 17.87 13.63 -16.91
C LEU A 3 17.00 14.01 -15.70
N SER A 4 16.14 15.02 -15.87
CA SER A 4 14.98 15.18 -14.99
C SER A 4 13.90 14.21 -15.47
N PRO A 5 13.51 13.19 -14.69
CA PRO A 5 12.26 12.49 -14.96
C PRO A 5 11.12 13.50 -14.82
N ASN A 6 10.27 13.61 -15.84
CA ASN A 6 9.07 14.44 -15.73
C ASN A 6 8.07 13.68 -14.86
N VAL A 7 7.67 14.28 -13.74
CA VAL A 7 6.57 13.80 -12.91
C VAL A 7 5.28 14.33 -13.52
N ASP A 8 4.32 13.43 -13.74
CA ASP A 8 3.04 13.76 -14.35
C ASP A 8 2.12 14.45 -13.32
N PRO A 9 1.17 15.32 -13.74
CA PRO A 9 0.10 15.80 -12.87
C PRO A 9 -0.63 14.67 -12.12
N CYS A 10 -0.77 13.50 -12.75
CA CYS A 10 -1.39 12.33 -12.12
C CYS A 10 -0.63 11.84 -10.89
N ASP A 11 0.69 11.68 -11.01
CA ASP A 11 1.55 11.23 -9.92
C ASP A 11 1.35 12.16 -8.71
N GLN A 12 1.35 13.48 -8.94
CA GLN A 12 1.20 14.52 -7.91
C GLN A 12 -0.21 14.63 -7.29
N ALA A 13 -1.25 14.30 -8.07
CA ALA A 13 -2.65 14.41 -7.65
C ALA A 13 -3.17 13.14 -6.97
N ALA A 14 -2.72 11.96 -7.42
CA ALA A 14 -3.32 10.68 -7.08
C ALA A 14 -2.32 9.52 -6.87
N GLY A 15 -1.01 9.77 -6.75
CA GLY A 15 -0.03 8.74 -6.33
C GLY A 15 -0.25 8.23 -4.90
N GLU A 16 0.01 6.93 -4.65
CA GLU A 16 -0.17 6.27 -3.33
C GLU A 16 1.15 6.27 -2.52
N PRO A 17 1.15 6.69 -1.24
CA PRO A 17 2.31 6.54 -0.37
C PRO A 17 2.82 5.09 -0.28
N LEU A 18 4.15 4.95 -0.28
CA LEU A 18 4.86 3.66 -0.25
C LEU A 18 4.48 2.69 -1.38
N ASP A 19 3.88 3.15 -2.49
CA ASP A 19 3.73 2.32 -3.68
C ASP A 19 5.10 2.06 -4.31
N LEU A 20 5.39 0.78 -4.56
CA LEU A 20 6.66 0.33 -5.16
C LEU A 20 6.78 0.73 -6.64
N GLN A 21 5.68 1.17 -7.26
CA GLN A 21 5.60 1.58 -8.66
C GLN A 21 5.31 3.09 -8.83
N GLY A 22 5.09 3.81 -7.73
CA GLY A 22 4.91 5.26 -7.71
C GLY A 22 6.21 6.04 -7.85
N VAL A 23 6.12 7.31 -8.26
CA VAL A 23 7.29 8.20 -8.50
C VAL A 23 7.29 9.48 -7.65
N VAL A 24 6.42 9.56 -6.64
CA VAL A 24 6.26 10.68 -5.70
C VAL A 24 6.10 10.18 -4.26
N SER A 25 6.08 11.09 -3.28
CA SER A 25 5.71 10.80 -1.89
C SER A 25 4.27 10.27 -1.73
N GLY A 26 3.39 10.60 -2.69
CA GLY A 26 1.97 10.23 -2.71
C GLY A 26 1.05 11.21 -1.99
N ARG A 27 -0.23 10.87 -1.99
CA ARG A 27 -1.36 11.57 -1.35
C ARG A 27 -2.19 10.58 -0.54
N LEU A 28 -2.57 10.93 0.68
CA LEU A 28 -3.58 10.19 1.43
C LEU A 28 -4.97 10.37 0.77
N PRO A 29 -5.94 9.45 0.96
CA PRO A 29 -7.26 9.56 0.34
C PRO A 29 -8.00 10.87 0.67
N ASN A 30 -7.80 11.44 1.85
CA ASN A 30 -8.38 12.74 2.22
C ASN A 30 -7.63 13.97 1.64
N GLU A 31 -6.53 13.78 0.91
CA GLU A 31 -5.68 14.82 0.31
C GLU A 31 -5.77 14.87 -1.22
N ILE A 32 -6.23 13.79 -1.86
CA ILE A 32 -6.49 13.71 -3.30
C ILE A 32 -7.66 14.63 -3.59
N GLY A 33 -7.41 15.66 -4.38
CA GLY A 33 -8.09 16.94 -4.18
C GLY A 33 -9.29 17.19 -5.08
N GLY A 34 -9.49 18.49 -5.32
CA GLY A 34 -10.29 19.04 -6.41
C GLY A 34 -9.89 18.52 -7.80
N SER A 35 -8.83 17.72 -7.90
CA SER A 35 -8.26 17.07 -9.09
C SER A 35 -8.49 15.51 -9.10
N ALA A 36 -9.76 15.00 -9.28
CA ALA A 36 -10.24 13.59 -9.54
C ALA A 36 -11.33 13.08 -10.65
N VAL A 37 -11.92 13.81 -11.69
CA VAL A 37 -12.22 13.63 -13.21
C VAL A 37 -12.20 14.98 -14.11
N GLU A 38 -11.17 15.28 -14.99
CA GLU A 38 -10.40 16.52 -15.50
C GLU A 38 -8.95 17.03 -14.97
N ALA A 39 -7.99 16.17 -14.52
CA ALA A 39 -6.46 16.17 -14.30
C ALA A 39 -5.34 14.91 -14.26
N CYS A 40 -5.06 13.59 -14.73
CA CYS A 40 -5.35 12.15 -15.38
C CYS A 40 -6.59 11.26 -16.09
N GLU A 41 -7.95 11.38 -16.26
CA GLU A 41 -8.79 11.13 -17.55
C GLU A 41 -9.14 12.18 -18.77
N ALA A 42 -8.81 13.52 -18.84
CA ALA A 42 -8.03 14.25 -19.98
C ALA A 42 -6.39 14.78 -20.12
N ALA A 43 -5.07 14.48 -19.61
CA ALA A 43 -3.90 13.47 -19.14
C ALA A 43 -3.54 11.84 -18.82
N VAL A 44 -4.29 10.68 -18.66
CA VAL A 44 -3.89 9.19 -18.61
C VAL A 44 -3.91 8.42 -19.94
N LYS A 45 -4.90 8.56 -20.83
CA LYS A 45 -4.94 7.94 -22.20
C LYS A 45 -3.64 8.22 -23.02
N SER A 46 -2.72 9.01 -22.44
CA SER A 46 -1.38 9.56 -22.93
C SER A 46 -0.39 8.35 -22.50
N TYR A 47 -0.63 7.66 -21.39
CA TYR A 47 0.17 6.52 -20.96
C TYR A 47 -0.69 5.25 -20.74
N PRO A 48 -1.43 4.77 -21.77
CA PRO A 48 -2.43 3.72 -21.60
C PRO A 48 -1.84 2.37 -21.17
N ASP A 49 -0.58 2.10 -21.49
CA ASP A 49 0.15 0.89 -21.11
C ASP A 49 0.96 1.03 -19.82
N ILE A 50 1.01 2.23 -19.22
CA ILE A 50 1.66 2.43 -17.93
C ILE A 50 0.62 2.21 -16.83
N ALA A 51 0.68 1.02 -16.24
CA ALA A 51 -0.29 0.54 -15.27
C ALA A 51 -0.50 1.47 -14.05
N ARG A 52 0.53 2.24 -13.63
CA ARG A 52 0.42 3.14 -12.48
C ARG A 52 -0.63 4.22 -12.67
N PHE A 53 -0.71 4.85 -13.84
CA PHE A 53 -1.69 5.91 -14.06
C PHE A 53 -3.12 5.38 -14.11
N ARG A 54 -3.34 4.14 -14.58
CA ARG A 54 -4.65 3.47 -14.49
C ARG A 54 -5.01 3.12 -13.04
N TYR A 55 -4.01 2.77 -12.22
CA TYR A 55 -4.18 2.58 -10.79
C TYR A 55 -4.47 3.90 -10.04
N GLU A 56 -3.73 4.96 -10.32
CA GLU A 56 -3.89 6.30 -9.73
C GLU A 56 -5.21 6.96 -10.14
N LEU A 57 -5.65 6.79 -11.40
CA LEU A 57 -7.03 7.07 -11.81
C LEU A 57 -8.05 6.26 -11.00
N GLY A 58 -7.78 4.97 -10.76
CA GLY A 58 -8.60 4.14 -9.88
C GLY A 58 -8.68 4.68 -8.45
N ARG A 59 -7.54 5.13 -7.90
CA ARG A 59 -7.51 5.85 -6.61
C ARG A 59 -8.29 7.15 -6.65
N ALA A 60 -8.31 7.85 -7.78
CA ALA A 60 -9.07 9.09 -7.97
C ALA A 60 -10.59 8.84 -8.12
N LEU A 61 -11.00 7.77 -8.79
CA LEU A 61 -12.41 7.43 -8.98
C LEU A 61 -13.08 6.97 -7.67
N LEU A 62 -12.37 6.25 -6.78
CA LEU A 62 -12.89 5.84 -5.46
C LEU A 62 -13.39 7.04 -4.61
N ALA A 63 -12.82 8.23 -4.84
CA ALA A 63 -12.69 9.42 -3.91
C ALA A 63 -13.81 10.35 -4.50
N SER A 64 -14.00 10.40 -5.83
CA SER A 64 -15.23 10.92 -6.45
C SER A 64 -16.50 10.13 -6.08
N GLY A 65 -16.40 9.03 -5.32
CA GLY A 65 -17.51 8.09 -5.05
C GLY A 65 -17.90 7.25 -6.27
N ARG A 66 -17.09 7.26 -7.34
CA ARG A 66 -17.31 6.54 -8.61
C ARG A 66 -16.81 5.09 -8.49
N ILE A 67 -17.34 4.39 -7.49
CA ILE A 67 -16.85 3.07 -7.02
C ILE A 67 -16.72 2.03 -8.13
N GLU A 68 -17.71 1.91 -9.02
CA GLU A 68 -17.69 0.90 -10.09
C GLU A 68 -16.64 1.18 -11.16
N GLU A 69 -16.49 2.44 -11.55
CA GLU A 69 -15.45 2.87 -12.51
C GLU A 69 -14.05 2.75 -11.88
N ALA A 70 -13.94 3.05 -10.59
CA ALA A 70 -12.72 2.83 -9.82
C ALA A 70 -12.35 1.34 -9.76
N ARG A 71 -13.32 0.48 -9.46
CA ARG A 71 -13.16 -0.98 -9.44
C ARG A 71 -12.71 -1.51 -10.79
N GLN A 72 -13.21 -0.96 -11.90
CA GLN A 72 -12.73 -1.26 -13.25
C GLN A 72 -11.29 -0.78 -13.49
N ALA A 73 -10.98 0.49 -13.21
CA ALA A 73 -9.65 1.05 -13.44
C ALA A 73 -8.56 0.34 -12.61
N ILE A 74 -8.87 -0.01 -11.35
CA ILE A 74 -7.98 -0.78 -10.47
C ILE A 74 -7.81 -2.22 -11.00
N GLN A 75 -8.88 -2.85 -11.55
CA GLN A 75 -8.76 -4.17 -12.18
C GLN A 75 -7.85 -4.11 -13.43
N GLU A 76 -8.08 -3.17 -14.34
CA GLU A 76 -7.23 -3.00 -15.53
C GLU A 76 -5.76 -2.73 -15.18
N ALA A 77 -5.50 -1.98 -14.09
CA ALA A 77 -4.15 -1.77 -13.60
C ALA A 77 -3.53 -3.05 -13.02
N ALA A 78 -4.29 -3.83 -12.25
CA ALA A 78 -3.86 -5.12 -11.72
C ALA A 78 -3.56 -6.13 -12.84
N ASP A 79 -4.37 -6.14 -13.90
CA ASP A 79 -4.19 -6.96 -15.11
C ASP A 79 -2.93 -6.55 -15.89
N LYS A 80 -2.61 -5.25 -15.93
CA LYS A 80 -1.31 -4.71 -16.40
C LYS A 80 -0.17 -4.85 -15.37
N GLY A 81 -0.36 -5.65 -14.32
CA GLY A 81 0.68 -6.06 -13.38
C GLY A 81 0.89 -5.14 -12.17
N HIS A 82 0.03 -4.14 -11.94
CA HIS A 82 0.20 -3.20 -10.84
C HIS A 82 -0.07 -3.84 -9.47
N VAL A 83 0.96 -3.96 -8.63
CA VAL A 83 0.89 -4.74 -7.39
C VAL A 83 -0.05 -4.10 -6.37
N ARG A 84 0.08 -2.79 -6.14
CA ARG A 84 -0.79 -2.04 -5.22
C ARG A 84 -2.26 -1.99 -5.70
N ALA A 85 -2.52 -2.22 -6.99
CA ALA A 85 -3.88 -2.36 -7.51
C ALA A 85 -4.52 -3.69 -7.08
N VAL A 86 -3.77 -4.80 -7.11
CA VAL A 86 -4.22 -6.10 -6.56
C VAL A 86 -4.58 -5.96 -5.07
N TYR A 87 -3.80 -5.20 -4.30
CA TYR A 87 -4.14 -4.86 -2.91
C TYR A 87 -5.46 -4.08 -2.80
N GLN A 88 -5.67 -3.03 -3.59
CA GLN A 88 -6.91 -2.24 -3.53
C GLN A 88 -8.15 -3.02 -4.00
N LEU A 89 -8.03 -4.00 -4.92
CA LEU A 89 -9.11 -4.95 -5.20
C LEU A 89 -9.48 -5.78 -3.96
N GLY A 90 -8.48 -6.17 -3.17
CA GLY A 90 -8.70 -6.84 -1.89
C GLY A 90 -9.41 -5.93 -0.88
N TYR A 91 -9.04 -4.65 -0.82
CA TYR A 91 -9.70 -3.66 0.04
C TYR A 91 -11.16 -3.40 -0.36
N ILE A 92 -11.46 -3.29 -1.65
CA ILE A 92 -12.83 -3.19 -2.18
C ILE A 92 -13.65 -4.45 -1.80
N ALA A 93 -13.07 -5.64 -1.95
CA ALA A 93 -13.72 -6.89 -1.55
C ALA A 93 -13.96 -6.99 -0.04
N ALA A 94 -13.02 -6.53 0.80
CA ALA A 94 -13.17 -6.56 2.27
C ALA A 94 -14.16 -5.52 2.82
N SER A 95 -14.27 -4.37 2.17
CA SER A 95 -15.11 -3.25 2.61
C SER A 95 -16.56 -3.34 2.15
N GLY A 96 -16.85 -4.12 1.11
CA GLY A 96 -18.18 -4.16 0.50
C GLY A 96 -18.52 -2.92 -0.33
N MET A 97 -17.51 -2.21 -0.85
CA MET A 97 -17.74 -1.10 -1.78
C MET A 97 -18.30 -1.64 -3.11
N GLY A 98 -19.61 -1.50 -3.30
CA GLY A 98 -20.36 -1.95 -4.48
C GLY A 98 -20.97 -3.37 -4.39
N ALA A 99 -20.65 -4.14 -3.36
CA ALA A 99 -21.12 -5.53 -3.20
C ALA A 99 -21.14 -5.96 -1.72
N ALA A 100 -21.65 -7.15 -1.40
CA ALA A 100 -21.47 -7.72 -0.06
C ALA A 100 -19.97 -8.00 0.22
N PRO A 101 -19.46 -7.73 1.45
CA PRO A 101 -18.07 -8.04 1.81
C PRO A 101 -17.70 -9.52 1.64
N ASP A 102 -16.54 -9.77 1.04
CA ASP A 102 -15.93 -11.11 0.89
C ASP A 102 -14.48 -11.09 1.37
N LEU A 103 -14.29 -11.44 2.64
CA LEU A 103 -12.99 -11.54 3.28
C LEU A 103 -12.13 -12.68 2.71
N THR A 104 -12.73 -13.72 2.13
CA THR A 104 -12.00 -14.86 1.55
C THR A 104 -11.31 -14.43 0.26
N LYS A 105 -12.05 -13.75 -0.61
CA LYS A 105 -11.53 -13.12 -1.83
C LYS A 105 -10.54 -12.01 -1.49
N ALA A 106 -10.83 -11.18 -0.48
CA ALA A 106 -9.91 -10.12 -0.05
C ALA A 106 -8.55 -10.69 0.38
N ASN A 107 -8.54 -11.70 1.27
CA ASN A 107 -7.30 -12.34 1.74
C ASN A 107 -6.55 -13.06 0.61
N SER A 108 -7.25 -13.62 -0.38
CA SER A 108 -6.62 -14.18 -1.59
C SER A 108 -5.92 -13.10 -2.44
N LEU A 109 -6.51 -11.91 -2.56
CA LEU A 109 -5.91 -10.77 -3.26
C LEU A 109 -4.74 -10.16 -2.45
N TYR A 110 -4.86 -10.07 -1.12
CA TYR A 110 -3.75 -9.66 -0.26
C TYR A 110 -2.58 -10.65 -0.32
N ALA A 111 -2.81 -11.96 -0.45
CA ALA A 111 -1.74 -12.93 -0.71
C ALA A 111 -1.01 -12.63 -2.03
N GLN A 112 -1.75 -12.46 -3.13
CA GLN A 112 -1.17 -12.16 -4.44
C GLN A 112 -0.38 -10.84 -4.52
N ALA A 113 -0.75 -9.84 -3.72
CA ALA A 113 -0.01 -8.58 -3.60
C ALA A 113 1.19 -8.71 -2.63
N SER A 114 1.02 -9.43 -1.51
CA SER A 114 2.08 -9.71 -0.53
C SER A 114 3.22 -10.54 -1.13
N ASP A 115 2.90 -11.56 -1.93
CA ASP A 115 3.89 -12.42 -2.62
C ASP A 115 4.70 -11.64 -3.69
N LYS A 116 4.17 -10.49 -4.14
CA LYS A 116 4.83 -9.53 -5.02
C LYS A 116 5.52 -8.38 -4.26
N GLY A 117 5.59 -8.46 -2.93
CA GLY A 117 6.34 -7.54 -2.07
C GLY A 117 5.55 -6.38 -1.49
N ASP A 118 4.22 -6.31 -1.63
CA ASP A 118 3.48 -5.12 -1.21
C ASP A 118 3.32 -4.96 0.32
N PRO A 119 3.80 -3.85 0.93
CA PRO A 119 3.82 -3.71 2.39
C PRO A 119 2.42 -3.51 3.00
N TYR A 120 1.45 -2.96 2.28
CA TYR A 120 0.07 -2.85 2.77
C TYR A 120 -0.60 -4.23 2.77
N ALA A 121 -0.43 -5.00 1.70
CA ALA A 121 -0.91 -6.37 1.60
C ALA A 121 -0.27 -7.30 2.63
N MET A 122 1.06 -7.21 2.83
CA MET A 122 1.76 -7.90 3.93
C MET A 122 1.18 -7.54 5.29
N THR A 123 0.85 -6.27 5.54
CA THR A 123 0.26 -5.83 6.82
C THR A 123 -1.14 -6.40 7.02
N THR A 124 -2.02 -6.24 6.02
CA THR A 124 -3.42 -6.67 6.12
C THR A 124 -3.56 -8.20 6.15
N LEU A 125 -2.80 -8.93 5.33
CA LEU A 125 -2.72 -10.39 5.41
C LEU A 125 -2.04 -10.85 6.69
N GLY A 126 -1.03 -10.12 7.17
CA GLY A 126 -0.35 -10.36 8.43
C GLY A 126 -1.34 -10.35 9.60
N ARG A 127 -2.15 -9.29 9.72
CA ARG A 127 -3.29 -9.19 10.66
C ARG A 127 -4.26 -10.36 10.50
N ALA A 128 -4.72 -10.62 9.26
CA ALA A 128 -5.72 -11.64 8.97
C ALA A 128 -5.26 -13.06 9.37
N LEU A 129 -4.01 -13.43 9.04
CA LEU A 129 -3.41 -14.71 9.45
C LEU A 129 -3.11 -14.77 10.94
N PHE A 130 -2.68 -13.66 11.55
CA PHE A 130 -2.33 -13.63 12.97
C PHE A 130 -3.55 -13.88 13.87
N ASP A 131 -4.71 -13.33 13.50
CA ASP A 131 -5.95 -13.44 14.29
C ASP A 131 -7.01 -14.40 13.71
N GLY A 132 -6.83 -14.91 12.49
CA GLY A 132 -7.74 -15.87 11.84
C GLY A 132 -8.98 -15.23 11.19
N VAL A 133 -8.87 -13.97 10.75
CA VAL A 133 -10.00 -13.18 10.24
C VAL A 133 -10.18 -13.43 8.74
N GLY A 134 -11.15 -14.28 8.40
CA GLY A 134 -11.44 -14.64 6.99
C GLY A 134 -10.40 -15.56 6.34
N VAL A 135 -9.52 -16.18 7.14
CA VAL A 135 -8.52 -17.19 6.76
C VAL A 135 -8.27 -18.11 7.95
N GLN A 136 -7.73 -19.31 7.72
CA GLN A 136 -7.20 -20.14 8.79
C GLN A 136 -6.05 -19.41 9.50
N ARG A 137 -6.09 -19.34 10.84
CA ARG A 137 -5.07 -18.65 11.64
C ARG A 137 -3.70 -19.33 11.54
N ASP A 138 -2.70 -18.55 11.15
CA ASP A 138 -1.28 -18.88 11.21
C ASP A 138 -0.54 -17.68 11.84
N ALA A 139 -0.35 -17.73 13.15
CA ALA A 139 0.27 -16.65 13.91
C ALA A 139 1.78 -16.51 13.65
N GLY A 140 2.45 -17.57 13.16
CA GLY A 140 3.85 -17.49 12.74
C GLY A 140 3.98 -16.69 11.45
N LYS A 141 3.29 -17.13 10.39
CA LYS A 141 3.27 -16.42 9.10
C LYS A 141 2.70 -15.01 9.22
N GLY A 142 1.68 -14.81 10.05
CA GLY A 142 1.10 -13.49 10.33
C GLY A 142 2.13 -12.52 10.93
N LEU A 143 2.92 -12.96 11.91
CA LEU A 143 3.98 -12.17 12.51
C LEU A 143 5.13 -11.89 11.51
N ASP A 144 5.54 -12.89 10.74
CA ASP A 144 6.64 -12.75 9.75
C ASP A 144 6.29 -11.75 8.64
N LEU A 145 5.02 -11.67 8.20
CA LEU A 145 4.55 -10.67 7.24
C LEU A 145 4.53 -9.25 7.83
N LEU A 146 4.09 -9.11 9.08
CA LEU A 146 4.14 -7.81 9.78
C LEU A 146 5.60 -7.33 9.96
N LEU A 147 6.52 -8.24 10.30
CA LEU A 147 7.95 -7.94 10.40
C LEU A 147 8.56 -7.50 9.06
N GLN A 148 8.13 -8.10 7.94
CA GLN A 148 8.56 -7.68 6.60
C GLN A 148 8.02 -6.29 6.23
N ALA A 149 6.73 -6.03 6.42
CA ALA A 149 6.13 -4.72 6.17
C ALA A 149 6.78 -3.61 7.03
N ALA A 150 7.05 -3.90 8.31
CA ALA A 150 7.76 -2.99 9.19
C ALA A 150 9.21 -2.74 8.73
N ALA A 151 9.93 -3.75 8.24
CA ALA A 151 11.26 -3.58 7.65
C ALA A 151 11.25 -2.73 6.37
N MET A 152 10.14 -2.71 5.63
CA MET A 152 9.89 -1.82 4.49
C MET A 152 9.43 -0.39 4.90
N GLY A 153 9.35 -0.10 6.20
CA GLY A 153 8.95 1.22 6.72
C GLY A 153 7.45 1.44 6.82
N HIS A 154 6.62 0.38 6.81
CA HIS A 154 5.18 0.50 7.00
C HIS A 154 4.85 0.76 8.48
N VAL A 155 4.58 2.03 8.81
CA VAL A 155 4.31 2.50 10.19
C VAL A 155 3.18 1.72 10.86
N ASP A 156 2.14 1.35 10.10
CA ASP A 156 0.99 0.63 10.64
C ASP A 156 1.33 -0.81 11.06
N ALA A 157 2.30 -1.45 10.38
CA ALA A 157 2.82 -2.75 10.81
C ALA A 157 3.71 -2.64 12.05
N MET A 158 4.50 -1.55 12.17
CA MET A 158 5.26 -1.27 13.39
C MET A 158 4.34 -1.09 14.60
N LYS A 159 3.23 -0.36 14.42
CA LYS A 159 2.18 -0.20 15.44
C LYS A 159 1.58 -1.56 15.86
N ASP A 160 1.24 -2.43 14.90
CA ASP A 160 0.70 -3.75 15.21
C ASP A 160 1.69 -4.63 15.97
N LEU A 161 2.96 -4.64 15.55
CA LEU A 161 4.04 -5.35 16.24
C LEU A 161 4.27 -4.81 17.65
N ALA A 162 4.17 -3.49 17.84
CA ALA A 162 4.27 -2.88 19.16
C ALA A 162 3.14 -3.36 20.09
N VAL A 163 1.91 -3.49 19.59
CA VAL A 163 0.79 -4.07 20.35
C VAL A 163 1.01 -5.56 20.62
N ILE A 164 1.42 -6.34 19.61
CA ILE A 164 1.66 -7.79 19.75
C ILE A 164 2.75 -8.08 20.79
N PHE A 165 3.86 -7.34 20.77
CA PHE A 165 4.94 -7.50 21.76
C PHE A 165 4.61 -6.86 23.12
N LYS A 166 3.76 -5.82 23.19
CA LYS A 166 3.28 -5.30 24.48
C LYS A 166 2.40 -6.33 25.20
N ASP A 167 1.46 -6.94 24.48
CA ASP A 167 0.39 -7.74 25.09
C ASP A 167 0.71 -9.25 25.18
N GLY A 168 1.57 -9.78 24.29
CA GLY A 168 2.00 -11.17 24.29
C GLY A 168 0.87 -12.16 23.95
N ARG A 169 0.47 -12.22 22.68
CA ARG A 169 -0.73 -12.96 22.22
C ARG A 169 -0.46 -13.93 21.05
N ASN A 170 -1.39 -14.86 20.83
CA ASN A 170 -1.33 -15.91 19.79
C ASN A 170 -0.04 -16.75 19.76
N GLY A 171 0.61 -16.95 20.91
CA GLY A 171 1.87 -17.72 21.03
C GLY A 171 3.14 -16.88 20.94
N VAL A 172 3.04 -15.57 20.68
CA VAL A 172 4.15 -14.63 20.80
C VAL A 172 4.26 -14.17 22.25
N PRO A 173 5.41 -14.34 22.94
CA PRO A 173 5.61 -13.81 24.28
C PRO A 173 5.64 -12.28 24.29
N ALA A 174 5.21 -11.67 25.41
CA ALA A 174 5.38 -10.24 25.63
C ALA A 174 6.89 -9.87 25.74
N ASP A 175 7.23 -8.71 25.20
CA ASP A 175 8.56 -8.11 25.17
C ASP A 175 8.43 -6.58 25.03
N GLU A 176 8.39 -5.90 26.18
CA GLU A 176 8.23 -4.45 26.26
C GLU A 176 9.35 -3.68 25.53
N ALA A 177 10.57 -4.23 25.52
CA ALA A 177 11.70 -3.61 24.83
C ALA A 177 11.52 -3.60 23.30
N ARG A 178 11.05 -4.73 22.72
CA ARG A 178 10.64 -4.77 21.30
C ARG A 178 9.43 -3.89 21.04
N ALA A 179 8.44 -3.86 21.93
CA ALA A 179 7.26 -3.01 21.77
C ALA A 179 7.63 -1.52 21.67
N LEU A 180 8.46 -1.03 22.60
CA LEU A 180 8.98 0.34 22.60
C LEU A 180 9.88 0.64 21.39
N ALA A 181 10.65 -0.35 20.91
CA ALA A 181 11.49 -0.19 19.72
C ALA A 181 10.65 0.01 18.44
N PHE A 182 9.60 -0.79 18.24
CA PHE A 182 8.69 -0.62 17.10
C PHE A 182 7.87 0.68 17.18
N LEU A 183 7.41 1.07 18.38
CA LEU A 183 6.69 2.33 18.55
C LEU A 183 7.56 3.55 18.18
N LYS A 184 8.83 3.57 18.62
CA LYS A 184 9.80 4.62 18.23
C LYS A 184 10.02 4.62 16.72
N ALA A 185 10.38 3.48 16.14
CA ALA A 185 10.59 3.37 14.69
C ALA A 185 9.39 3.86 13.86
N GLY A 186 8.16 3.64 14.33
CA GLY A 186 6.94 4.19 13.72
C GLY A 186 6.88 5.71 13.78
N ILE A 187 7.16 6.31 14.94
CA ILE A 187 7.20 7.76 15.14
C ILE A 187 8.27 8.40 14.26
N ASP A 188 9.53 7.93 14.32
CA ASP A 188 10.65 8.46 13.51
C ASP A 188 10.34 8.34 12.00
N ARG A 189 9.70 7.24 11.57
CA ARG A 189 9.33 7.01 10.17
C ARG A 189 8.16 7.89 9.71
N GLN A 190 7.26 8.28 10.61
CA GLN A 190 6.16 9.20 10.35
C GLN A 190 6.62 10.67 10.39
N GLU A 191 7.52 11.06 11.31
CA GLU A 191 8.17 12.38 11.30
C GLU A 191 8.92 12.60 9.98
N ALA A 192 9.68 11.61 9.52
CA ALA A 192 10.39 11.69 8.23
C ALA A 192 9.44 11.87 7.03
N TYR A 193 8.22 11.34 7.08
CA TYR A 193 7.19 11.56 6.05
C TYR A 193 6.61 12.98 6.11
N SER A 194 6.22 13.44 7.30
CA SER A 194 5.72 14.80 7.51
C SER A 194 6.75 15.88 7.11
N MET A 195 8.02 15.68 7.46
CA MET A 195 9.11 16.57 7.08
C MET A 195 9.32 16.59 5.56
N ALA A 196 9.25 15.43 4.89
CA ALA A 196 9.37 15.35 3.43
C ALA A 196 8.25 16.11 2.69
N ILE A 197 7.00 16.07 3.18
CA ILE A 197 5.88 16.86 2.63
C ILE A 197 6.16 18.38 2.73
N LEU A 198 6.78 18.82 3.83
CA LEU A 198 7.18 20.22 4.04
C LEU A 198 8.44 20.63 3.26
N GLY A 199 9.06 19.73 2.50
CA GLY A 199 10.36 19.96 1.84
C GLY A 199 11.54 20.06 2.81
N LEU A 200 11.35 19.61 4.06
CA LEU A 200 12.34 19.66 5.14
C LEU A 200 13.06 18.32 5.28
N SER A 201 14.31 18.36 5.73
CA SER A 201 15.06 17.15 6.11
C SER A 201 14.90 16.88 7.61
N PRO A 202 14.58 15.64 8.04
CA PRO A 202 14.63 15.30 9.46
C PRO A 202 16.06 15.42 9.99
N LYS A 203 16.22 15.85 11.24
CA LYS A 203 17.52 15.83 11.90
C LYS A 203 17.95 14.37 12.08
N ARG A 204 19.19 14.03 11.73
CA ARG A 204 19.74 12.70 12.02
C ARG A 204 19.89 12.50 13.53
N SER A 205 18.91 11.86 14.15
CA SER A 205 19.17 10.98 15.28
C SER A 205 20.00 9.79 14.79
N GLU A 206 21.06 9.42 15.51
CA GLU A 206 21.84 8.21 15.19
C GLU A 206 21.08 6.97 15.67
N MET A 207 20.11 6.54 14.87
CA MET A 207 19.26 5.39 15.15
C MET A 207 19.82 4.13 14.48
N SER A 208 20.45 3.27 15.27
CA SER A 208 20.70 1.89 14.87
C SER A 208 19.38 1.13 14.79
N ILE A 209 18.89 0.89 13.56
CA ILE A 209 17.83 -0.10 13.35
C ILE A 209 18.33 -1.41 13.96
N ALA A 210 17.57 -1.96 14.91
CA ALA A 210 17.81 -3.29 15.46
C ALA A 210 17.46 -4.34 14.40
N VAL A 211 18.30 -4.45 13.37
CA VAL A 211 18.15 -5.41 12.27
C VAL A 211 18.21 -6.81 12.88
N CYS A 212 17.04 -7.39 13.08
CA CYS A 212 16.90 -8.80 13.41
C CYS A 212 17.45 -9.59 12.22
N LYS A 213 18.74 -9.93 12.28
CA LYS A 213 19.46 -10.57 11.17
C LYS A 213 18.73 -11.87 10.82
N PRO A 214 18.10 -11.98 9.64
CA PRO A 214 17.49 -13.25 9.25
C PRO A 214 18.61 -14.30 9.22
N LYS A 215 18.35 -15.48 9.79
CA LYS A 215 19.26 -16.63 9.66
C LYS A 215 19.16 -17.18 8.23
N VAL A 216 19.63 -16.42 7.26
CA VAL A 216 19.87 -16.90 5.91
C VAL A 216 20.90 -18.00 6.02
N VAL A 217 20.47 -19.25 5.79
CA VAL A 217 21.37 -20.42 5.82
C VAL A 217 22.17 -20.42 4.51
N THR A 218 23.13 -19.51 4.40
CA THR A 218 24.09 -19.45 3.30
C THR A 218 25.04 -20.63 3.36
N LYS A 219 24.60 -21.78 2.84
CA LYS A 219 25.51 -22.81 2.32
C LYS A 219 26.27 -22.23 1.12
N VAL A 220 27.34 -21.49 1.39
CA VAL A 220 28.18 -20.89 0.35
C VAL A 220 28.86 -22.02 -0.43
N VAL A 221 28.43 -22.23 -1.68
CA VAL A 221 29.07 -23.19 -2.59
C VAL A 221 30.36 -22.55 -3.12
N THR A 222 31.43 -22.64 -2.33
CA THR A 222 32.75 -22.01 -2.54
C THR A 222 33.58 -22.62 -3.68
N LYS A 223 32.94 -23.03 -4.79
CA LYS A 223 33.60 -23.65 -5.96
C LYS A 223 32.82 -23.51 -7.28
N ILE A 224 32.44 -22.30 -7.65
CA ILE A 224 32.03 -21.99 -9.03
C ILE A 224 33.29 -21.72 -9.86
N LYS A 225 33.58 -22.61 -10.82
CA LYS A 225 34.73 -22.48 -11.74
C LYS A 225 34.40 -21.46 -12.84
N VAL A 226 34.95 -20.25 -12.74
CA VAL A 226 34.70 -19.17 -13.70
C VAL A 226 35.30 -19.53 -15.07
N ILE A 227 34.45 -19.95 -16.00
CA ILE A 227 34.77 -20.06 -17.43
C ILE A 227 34.42 -18.72 -18.07
N ARG A 228 35.42 -18.03 -18.64
CA ARG A 228 35.18 -16.82 -19.45
C ARG A 228 34.79 -17.24 -20.87
N THR A 229 33.49 -17.23 -21.17
CA THR A 229 33.01 -17.26 -22.56
C THR A 229 33.17 -15.89 -23.22
N PRO A 230 33.59 -15.81 -24.49
CA PRO A 230 33.49 -14.56 -25.26
C PRO A 230 32.03 -14.12 -25.43
N ALA A 231 31.79 -12.82 -25.52
CA ALA A 231 30.45 -12.32 -25.83
C ALA A 231 30.01 -12.77 -27.24
N PRO A 232 28.75 -13.20 -27.44
CA PRO A 232 28.25 -13.50 -28.77
C PRO A 232 28.22 -12.22 -29.62
N LYS A 233 28.73 -12.30 -30.85
CA LYS A 233 28.49 -11.24 -31.84
C LYS A 233 27.00 -11.22 -32.15
N ALA A 234 26.36 -10.06 -31.97
CA ALA A 234 24.97 -9.88 -32.41
C ALA A 234 24.88 -10.06 -33.94
N PRO A 235 23.86 -10.77 -34.46
CA PRO A 235 23.53 -10.71 -35.88
C PRO A 235 23.05 -9.29 -36.25
N PRO A 236 23.13 -8.89 -37.53
CA PRO A 236 22.57 -7.63 -37.98
C PRO A 236 21.04 -7.61 -37.77
N PRO A 237 20.43 -6.43 -37.52
CA PRO A 237 19.02 -6.33 -37.18
C PRO A 237 18.12 -6.68 -38.36
N GLU A 238 17.27 -7.69 -38.20
CA GLU A 238 16.22 -8.02 -39.15
C GLU A 238 15.01 -7.08 -38.93
N ILE A 239 14.71 -6.26 -39.94
CA ILE A 239 13.67 -5.23 -39.85
C ILE A 239 12.31 -5.85 -40.18
N THR A 240 11.54 -6.19 -39.14
CA THR A 240 10.09 -6.41 -39.25
C THR A 240 9.38 -5.38 -38.40
N THR A 241 8.45 -4.61 -38.99
CA THR A 241 7.90 -3.38 -38.41
C THR A 241 6.78 -3.65 -37.39
N PRO A 242 6.94 -3.26 -36.12
CA PRO A 242 5.81 -3.17 -35.19
C PRO A 242 4.93 -1.97 -35.53
N LYS A 243 3.62 -2.12 -35.36
CA LYS A 243 2.64 -1.05 -35.59
C LYS A 243 2.62 -0.07 -34.41
N ALA A 244 2.37 1.20 -34.70
CA ALA A 244 2.40 2.32 -33.75
C ALA A 244 1.03 3.05 -33.73
N PRO A 245 0.79 4.09 -32.90
CA PRO A 245 1.23 4.31 -31.51
C PRO A 245 0.07 4.87 -30.61
N LEU A 246 0.43 5.42 -29.43
CA LEU A 246 -0.14 6.63 -28.74
C LEU A 246 -0.98 6.46 -27.45
N VAL A 247 -1.16 7.46 -26.54
CA VAL A 247 -0.55 8.81 -26.22
C VAL A 247 -1.56 10.00 -25.93
N PRO A 248 -1.38 10.82 -24.82
CA PRO A 248 -2.71 11.41 -23.43
C PRO A 248 -4.24 11.09 -23.23
N ILE A 249 -4.93 11.21 -22.03
CA ILE A 249 -5.64 12.38 -21.35
C ILE A 249 -6.29 12.05 -19.78
N ASP A 250 -6.46 12.62 -18.40
CA ASP A 250 -6.61 13.87 -17.19
C ASP A 250 -7.76 13.83 -15.85
N PRO A 251 -7.87 13.51 -14.41
CA PRO A 251 -9.10 13.72 -13.54
C PRO A 251 -9.27 14.96 -12.43
N VAL A 252 -10.35 15.86 -12.25
CA VAL A 252 -11.04 16.75 -11.13
C VAL A 252 -12.45 16.33 -10.48
N PRO A 253 -12.89 16.13 -9.17
CA PRO A 253 -12.39 16.08 -7.74
C PRO A 253 -12.79 14.81 -6.83
N TRP A 254 -12.50 14.76 -5.49
CA TRP A 254 -12.80 13.64 -4.50
C TRP A 254 -13.31 14.07 -3.06
N ARG A 255 -13.97 13.18 -2.26
CA ARG A 255 -14.30 13.25 -0.79
C ARG A 255 -14.64 11.88 -0.12
N GLY A 256 -14.42 11.71 1.20
CA GLY A 256 -14.76 10.48 1.97
C GLY A 256 -14.92 10.67 3.50
N ASN A 257 -14.91 9.59 4.29
CA ASN A 257 -15.09 9.52 5.76
C ASN A 257 -14.49 8.20 6.33
N GLY A 258 -14.35 7.93 7.64
CA GLY A 258 -14.70 8.68 8.87
C GLY A 258 -15.72 7.91 9.75
N GLY A 259 -15.39 7.65 11.03
CA GLY A 259 -16.33 7.01 11.99
C GLY A 259 -15.68 6.53 13.31
N ASP A 260 -16.14 7.08 14.43
CA ASP A 260 -15.73 6.74 15.81
C ASP A 260 -16.77 5.84 16.53
N ASN A 261 -16.39 5.24 17.67
CA ASN A 261 -17.28 4.40 18.49
C ASN A 261 -17.83 5.15 19.70
N ASP A 262 -19.16 5.14 19.85
CA ASP A 262 -19.89 5.79 20.94
C ASP A 262 -19.98 4.91 22.22
N HIS A 263 -20.16 5.52 23.39
CA HIS A 263 -20.43 4.85 24.67
C HIS A 263 -21.41 5.68 25.53
N SER A 264 -22.65 5.23 25.68
CA SER A 264 -23.70 5.98 26.38
C SER A 264 -24.12 5.38 27.73
N PRO A 265 -24.13 6.15 28.83
CA PRO A 265 -24.82 5.81 30.07
C PRO A 265 -26.29 6.31 30.07
N PRO A 266 -27.23 5.68 30.80
CA PRO A 266 -28.66 5.96 30.68
C PRO A 266 -29.23 6.94 31.73
N GLY A 267 -30.32 7.62 31.35
CA GLY A 267 -31.49 7.73 32.22
C GLY A 267 -31.72 9.03 33.00
N ARG A 268 -32.42 9.99 32.36
CA ARG A 268 -33.43 10.91 32.94
C ARG A 268 -34.16 11.59 31.76
N GLY A 269 -35.46 11.90 31.83
CA GLY A 269 -36.39 11.67 32.94
C GLY A 269 -37.41 12.80 33.09
N SER A 270 -38.07 13.19 31.99
CA SER A 270 -38.99 14.32 31.93
C SER A 270 -40.14 13.98 30.98
N GLY A 271 -41.36 13.91 31.49
CA GLY A 271 -42.58 13.88 30.69
C GLY A 271 -43.41 15.11 31.00
N ASP A 272 -44.08 15.64 29.98
CA ASP A 272 -45.10 16.66 30.11
C ASP A 272 -46.35 16.22 29.34
N SER A 273 -47.51 16.29 29.99
CA SER A 273 -48.81 15.99 29.39
C SER A 273 -49.85 16.93 29.97
N ASN A 274 -50.18 18.00 29.23
CA ASN A 274 -51.15 19.02 29.63
C ASN A 274 -52.56 18.44 29.80
N ASN A 275 -53.17 18.66 30.98
CA ASN A 275 -54.61 18.85 31.13
C ASN A 275 -54.96 19.32 32.55
N GLY A 276 -55.80 20.35 32.68
CA GLY A 276 -56.28 20.89 33.98
C GLY A 276 -55.93 22.36 34.17
#